data_AF-A0A7Y1Y8F9-F1
#
_entry.id   AF-A0A7Y1Y8F9-F1
#
_cell.length_a   1.000
_cell.length_b   1.000
_cell.length_c   1.000
_cell.angle_alpha   90.00
_cell.angle_beta   90.00
_cell.angle_gamma   90.00
#
_symmetry.space_group_name_H-M   'P 1'
#
loop_
_entity.id
_entity.type
_entity.pdbx_description
1 polymer ?
#
loop_
_entity_poly.entity_id
_entity_poly.type
_entity_poly.pdbx_seq_one_letter_code
_entity_poly.pdbx_strand_id
1 'polypeptide(L)'
;EIVDEYRMDVFAFGLLTDFRGRLFPGTARLLELADTSEAIQCEARCWCGDRATHNARVVDGEQVYEGELMVVDDPERVPEVSYELRCRKHWTSGEGKPDVIELD
;
A
#
# COMPACT_ATOMS: atom_id res chain seq x y z
N GLU A 1 -27.92 -1.46 3.50
CA GLU A 1 -29.05 -1.24 2.56
C GLU A 1 -29.03 -2.19 1.38
N ILE A 2 -28.12 -2.11 0.38
CA ILE A 2 -28.17 -3.06 -0.77
C ILE A 2 -28.09 -4.54 -0.33
N VAL A 3 -27.14 -4.89 0.54
CA VAL A 3 -26.97 -6.27 1.06
C VAL A 3 -28.26 -6.74 1.74
N ASP A 4 -28.87 -5.88 2.55
CA ASP A 4 -30.06 -6.18 3.35
C ASP A 4 -31.34 -6.27 2.50
N GLU A 5 -31.54 -5.30 1.60
CA GLU A 5 -32.76 -5.14 0.80
C GLU A 5 -32.87 -6.21 -0.27
N TYR A 6 -31.76 -6.54 -0.91
CA TYR A 6 -31.72 -7.50 -2.01
C TYR A 6 -31.26 -8.90 -1.58
N ARG A 7 -30.81 -9.06 -0.32
CA ARG A 7 -30.27 -10.32 0.22
C ARG A 7 -29.17 -10.90 -0.67
N MET A 8 -28.22 -10.06 -1.04
CA MET A 8 -27.10 -10.41 -1.93
C MET A 8 -25.77 -10.26 -1.20
N ASP A 9 -24.87 -11.21 -1.46
CA ASP A 9 -23.49 -11.12 -1.00
C ASP A 9 -22.72 -10.09 -1.85
N VAL A 10 -22.04 -9.15 -1.18
CA VAL A 10 -21.23 -8.13 -1.83
C VAL A 10 -19.79 -8.27 -1.39
N PHE A 11 -18.89 -8.43 -2.37
CA PHE A 11 -17.45 -8.54 -2.14
C PHE A 11 -16.76 -7.30 -2.71
N ALA A 12 -15.89 -6.68 -1.90
CA ALA A 12 -15.07 -5.55 -2.30
C ALA A 12 -13.58 -5.89 -2.09
N PHE A 13 -12.75 -5.52 -3.06
CA PHE A 13 -11.31 -5.73 -3.02
C PHE A 13 -10.60 -4.41 -3.29
N GLY A 14 -9.56 -4.11 -2.51
CA GLY A 14 -8.83 -2.86 -2.69
C GLY A 14 -7.69 -2.70 -1.71
N LEU A 15 -6.96 -1.60 -1.89
CA LEU A 15 -5.90 -1.20 -0.98
C LEU A 15 -6.52 -0.63 0.31
N LEU A 16 -5.97 -1.04 1.45
CA LEU A 16 -6.38 -0.50 2.74
C LEU A 16 -5.88 0.92 2.92
N THR A 17 -4.57 1.10 2.71
CA THR A 17 -3.86 2.34 3.03
C THR A 17 -3.11 2.91 1.83
N ASP A 18 -2.97 4.23 1.84
CA ASP A 18 -2.07 4.94 0.96
C ASP A 18 -0.60 4.77 1.38
N PHE A 19 0.32 5.39 0.63
CA PHE A 19 1.75 5.35 0.91
C PHE A 19 2.16 5.99 2.25
N ARG A 20 1.27 6.79 2.84
CA ARG A 20 1.42 7.48 4.13
C ARG A 20 0.93 6.61 5.29
N GLY A 21 0.45 5.40 5.00
CA GLY A 21 -0.08 4.46 6.00
C GLY A 21 -1.48 4.84 6.50
N ARG A 22 -2.19 5.73 5.80
CA ARG A 22 -3.55 6.16 6.18
C ARG A 22 -4.58 5.43 5.35
N LEU A 23 -5.72 5.09 5.97
CA LEU A 23 -6.82 4.47 5.23
C LEU A 23 -7.28 5.39 4.10
N PHE A 24 -7.52 4.81 2.93
CA PHE A 24 -8.26 5.53 1.91
C PHE A 24 -9.67 5.85 2.43
N PRO A 25 -10.23 7.03 2.16
CA PRO A 25 -11.57 7.39 2.65
C PRO A 25 -12.65 6.37 2.25
N GLY A 26 -12.59 5.87 1.01
CA GLY A 26 -13.49 4.82 0.53
C GLY A 26 -13.30 3.51 1.30
N THR A 27 -12.06 3.08 1.51
CA THR A 27 -11.76 1.86 2.25
C THR A 27 -12.16 1.97 3.72
N ALA A 28 -11.95 3.12 4.37
CA ALA A 28 -12.41 3.36 5.73
C ALA A 28 -13.93 3.15 5.83
N ARG A 29 -14.68 3.72 4.89
CA ARG A 29 -16.13 3.54 4.85
C ARG A 29 -16.54 2.08 4.62
N LEU A 30 -15.84 1.34 3.77
CA LEU A 30 -16.11 -0.07 3.53
C LEU A 30 -15.85 -0.90 4.80
N LEU A 31 -14.77 -0.62 5.53
CA LEU A 31 -14.46 -1.33 6.79
C LEU A 31 -15.48 -1.05 7.90
N GLU A 32 -16.03 0.16 7.98
CA GLU A 32 -17.11 0.49 8.92
C GLU A 32 -18.40 -0.27 8.64
N LEU A 33 -18.64 -0.61 7.37
CA LEU A 33 -19.88 -1.22 6.89
C LEU A 33 -19.80 -2.74 6.76
N ALA A 34 -18.61 -3.29 6.56
CA ALA A 34 -18.44 -4.70 6.24
C ALA A 34 -18.74 -5.60 7.45
N ASP A 35 -19.52 -6.67 7.22
CA ASP A 35 -19.72 -7.73 8.20
C ASP A 35 -18.41 -8.51 8.48
N THR A 36 -17.62 -8.71 7.43
CA THR A 36 -16.33 -9.42 7.48
C THR A 36 -15.28 -8.67 6.69
N SER A 37 -14.06 -8.60 7.22
CA SER A 37 -12.89 -8.14 6.48
C SER A 37 -11.75 -9.14 6.60
N GLU A 38 -11.16 -9.50 5.46
CA GLU A 38 -10.07 -10.47 5.39
C GLU A 38 -8.92 -9.92 4.56
N ALA A 39 -7.69 -10.26 4.98
CA ALA A 39 -6.53 -10.00 4.16
C ALA A 39 -6.43 -11.05 3.03
N ILE A 40 -6.04 -10.61 1.83
CA ILE A 40 -5.74 -11.52 0.72
C ILE A 40 -4.67 -12.53 1.12
N GLN A 41 -4.90 -13.80 0.74
CA GLN A 41 -4.06 -14.95 1.06
C GLN A 41 -2.73 -14.98 0.28
N CYS A 42 -2.63 -14.22 -0.82
CA CYS A 42 -1.36 -14.02 -1.53
C CYS A 42 -0.52 -12.97 -0.78
N GLU A 43 0.32 -13.45 0.13
CA GLU A 43 1.14 -12.57 0.96
C GLU A 43 2.34 -12.02 0.19
N ALA A 44 2.27 -10.73 -0.11
CA ALA A 44 3.45 -10.00 -0.54
C ALA A 44 4.54 -10.02 0.54
N ARG A 45 5.81 -10.01 0.12
CA ARG A 45 6.96 -9.99 1.02
C ARG A 45 7.74 -8.70 0.89
N CYS A 46 8.21 -8.20 2.03
CA CYS A 46 9.26 -7.19 2.09
C CYS A 46 10.58 -7.81 1.63
N TRP A 47 11.54 -6.99 1.24
CA TRP A 47 12.90 -7.47 0.92
C TRP A 47 13.58 -8.24 2.06
N CYS A 48 13.15 -8.04 3.31
CA CYS A 48 13.67 -8.77 4.46
C CYS A 48 13.02 -10.16 4.66
N GLY A 49 12.07 -10.54 3.81
CA GLY A 49 11.35 -11.81 3.88
C GLY A 49 10.06 -11.76 4.69
N ASP A 50 9.88 -10.78 5.59
CA ASP A 50 8.66 -10.60 6.36
C ASP A 50 7.45 -10.23 5.49
N ARG A 51 6.25 -10.52 5.98
CA ARG A 51 4.99 -10.14 5.34
C ARG A 51 4.92 -8.62 5.13
N ALA A 52 4.77 -8.22 3.88
CA ALA A 52 4.54 -6.82 3.53
C ALA A 52 3.11 -6.42 3.90
N THR A 53 2.98 -5.24 4.50
CA THR A 53 1.69 -4.69 4.97
C THR A 53 1.46 -3.26 4.52
N HIS A 54 2.50 -2.60 4.02
CA HIS A 54 2.46 -1.20 3.64
C HIS A 54 2.99 -1.04 2.22
N ASN A 55 2.42 -0.06 1.52
CA ASN A 55 2.96 0.44 0.26
C ASN A 55 3.87 1.62 0.63
N ALA A 56 5.13 1.59 0.21
CA ALA A 56 6.05 2.70 0.31
C ALA A 56 6.11 3.40 -1.05
N ARG A 57 5.92 4.72 -1.08
CA ARG A 57 6.24 5.52 -2.25
C ARG A 57 7.70 5.90 -2.14
N VAL A 58 8.46 5.64 -3.18
CA VAL A 58 9.87 5.99 -3.31
C VAL A 58 9.99 7.05 -4.40
N VAL A 59 10.69 8.13 -4.11
CA VAL A 59 10.95 9.23 -5.03
C VAL A 59 12.47 9.40 -5.07
N ASP A 60 13.06 9.23 -6.24
CA ASP A 60 14.52 9.31 -6.44
C ASP A 60 15.31 8.42 -5.45
N GLY A 61 14.79 7.22 -5.18
CA GLY A 61 15.42 6.24 -4.28
C GLY A 61 15.09 6.41 -2.79
N GLU A 62 14.42 7.50 -2.38
CA GLU A 62 14.07 7.76 -0.99
C GLU A 62 12.57 7.57 -0.72
N GLN A 63 12.23 6.91 0.39
CA GLN A 63 10.84 6.75 0.78
C GLN A 63 10.25 8.08 1.27
N VAL A 64 9.08 8.44 0.75
CA VAL A 64 8.34 9.65 1.16
C VAL A 64 7.07 9.29 1.94
N TYR A 65 6.70 10.15 2.89
CA TYR A 65 5.48 9.99 3.73
C TYR A 65 4.47 11.13 3.54
N GLU A 66 4.80 12.09 2.70
CA GLU A 66 3.98 13.26 2.41
C GLU A 66 3.85 13.46 0.90
N GLY A 67 2.91 14.32 0.50
CA GLY A 67 2.59 14.60 -0.89
C GLY A 67 1.17 14.21 -1.28
N GLU A 68 0.80 14.56 -2.51
CA GLU A 68 -0.52 14.29 -3.07
C GLU A 68 -0.70 12.81 -3.42
N LEU A 69 -1.93 12.31 -3.26
CA LEU A 69 -2.25 10.92 -3.57
C LEU A 69 -2.17 10.63 -5.07
N MET A 70 -2.57 11.60 -5.89
CA MET A 70 -2.48 11.56 -7.34
C MET A 70 -1.33 12.47 -7.76
N VAL A 71 -0.44 11.96 -8.59
CA VAL A 71 0.53 12.77 -9.33
C VAL A 71 0.17 12.59 -10.79
N VAL A 72 -0.07 13.70 -11.50
CA VAL A 72 -0.20 13.67 -12.96
C VAL A 72 1.21 13.67 -13.53
N ASP A 73 1.50 12.73 -14.41
CA ASP A 73 2.81 12.57 -15.03
C ASP A 73 3.11 13.80 -15.91
N ASP A 74 4.04 14.65 -15.47
CA ASP A 74 4.51 15.82 -16.23
C ASP A 74 5.83 15.48 -16.94
N PRO A 75 5.83 15.27 -18.26
CA PRO A 75 6.97 14.74 -18.99
C PRO A 75 8.25 15.60 -18.91
N GLU A 76 8.18 16.84 -18.43
CA GLU A 76 9.33 17.76 -18.39
C GLU A 76 10.12 17.70 -17.08
N ARG A 77 9.57 17.13 -15.99
CA ARG A 77 10.23 16.96 -14.67
C ARG A 77 9.55 15.86 -13.84
N VAL A 78 9.69 14.60 -14.24
CA VAL A 78 9.23 13.46 -13.44
C VAL A 78 10.38 12.98 -12.55
N PRO A 79 10.37 13.22 -11.23
CA PRO A 79 11.26 12.45 -10.35
C PRO A 79 10.92 10.96 -10.49
N GLU A 80 11.89 10.07 -10.30
CA GLU A 80 11.62 8.63 -10.46
C GLU A 80 10.71 8.17 -9.31
N VAL A 81 9.41 8.06 -9.56
CA VAL A 81 8.42 7.61 -8.59
C VAL A 81 8.17 6.12 -8.76
N SER A 82 8.44 5.35 -7.71
CA SER A 82 8.10 3.93 -7.65
C SER A 82 7.32 3.61 -6.38
N TYR A 83 6.69 2.43 -6.38
CA TYR A 83 5.99 1.90 -5.21
C TYR A 83 6.55 0.54 -4.85
N GLU A 84 6.92 0.38 -3.59
CA GLU A 84 7.51 -0.84 -3.07
C GLU A 84 6.71 -1.40 -1.90
N LEU A 85 6.70 -2.72 -1.77
CA LEU A 85 6.01 -3.40 -0.67
C LEU A 85 6.97 -3.55 0.52
N ARG A 86 6.53 -3.09 1.70
CA ARG A 86 7.33 -3.08 2.93
C ARG A 86 6.59 -3.71 4.10
N CYS A 87 7.32 -4.39 4.99
CA CYS A 87 6.81 -4.76 6.31
C CYS A 87 6.68 -3.50 7.15
N ARG A 88 5.91 -3.54 8.25
CA ARG A 88 5.71 -2.37 9.12
C ARG A 88 7.03 -1.76 9.59
N LYS A 89 7.98 -2.61 9.99
CA LYS A 89 9.29 -2.17 10.50
C LYS A 89 10.03 -1.32 9.47
N HIS A 90 10.23 -1.85 8.26
CA HIS A 90 10.97 -1.14 7.21
C HIS A 90 10.19 0.02 6.59
N TRP A 91 8.85 -0.06 6.59
CA TRP A 91 8.03 1.09 6.22
C TRP A 91 8.17 2.22 7.24
N THR A 92 8.33 1.94 8.54
CA THR A 92 8.51 2.98 9.57
C THR A 92 9.94 3.52 9.62
N SER A 93 10.96 2.70 9.35
CA SER A 93 12.35 3.16 9.31
C SER A 93 12.68 3.96 8.03
N GLY A 94 11.94 3.72 6.94
CA GLY A 94 12.25 4.30 5.62
C GLY A 94 13.47 3.68 4.95
N GLU A 95 14.01 2.59 5.51
CA GLU A 95 15.18 1.92 4.97
C GLU A 95 14.89 1.32 3.58
N GLY A 96 15.71 1.71 2.62
CA GLY A 96 15.74 1.13 1.29
C GLY A 96 16.13 -0.34 1.33
N LYS A 97 15.77 -1.08 0.28
CA LYS A 97 16.34 -2.41 0.07
C LYS A 97 17.86 -2.25 -0.07
N PRO A 98 18.69 -2.97 0.70
CA PRO A 98 20.13 -2.90 0.51
C PRO A 98 20.48 -3.36 -0.90
N ASP A 99 21.35 -2.59 -1.58
CA ASP A 99 21.98 -3.02 -2.82
C ASP A 99 22.66 -4.37 -2.55
N VAL A 100 22.36 -5.35 -3.39
CA VAL A 100 22.58 -6.77 -3.12
C VAL A 100 24.00 -7.05 -2.63
N ILE A 101 24.09 -7.88 -1.58
CA ILE A 101 25.29 -8.55 -1.06
C ILE A 101 26.11 -9.11 -2.25
N GLU A 102 27.39 -8.78 -2.33
CA GLU A 102 28.35 -9.47 -3.20
C GLU A 102 28.22 -10.98 -2.93
N LEU A 103 27.70 -11.72 -3.91
CA LEU A 103 27.76 -13.19 -3.89
C LEU A 103 29.20 -13.56 -4.25
N ASP A 104 30.00 -13.86 -3.23
CA ASP A 104 31.26 -14.61 -3.37
C ASP A 104 31.00 -16.04 -3.92
#